data_AF-A0A0A9EIV1-F1
#
_entry.id   AF-A0A0A9EIV1-F1
#
_cell.length_a   1.000
_cell.length_b   1.000
_cell.length_c   1.000
_cell.angle_alpha   90.00
_cell.angle_beta   90.00
_cell.angle_gamma   90.00
#
_symmetry.space_group_name_H-M   'P 1'
#
loop_
_entity.id
_entity.type
_entity.pdbx_description
1 polymer ?
#
loop_
_entity_poly.entity_id
_entity_poly.type
_entity_poly.pdbx_seq_one_letter_code
_entity_poly.pdbx_strand_id
1 'polypeptide(L)' 'MPKDVAEAVLYLASDEARYVSALNLVVDGGFTSVNHNLRAFED' A
#
# COMPACT_ATOMS: atom_id res chain seq x y z
N MET A 1 5.45 -9.30 -4.77
CA MET A 1 4.69 -9.51 -3.52
C MET A 1 5.60 -9.64 -2.29
N PRO A 2 6.40 -10.71 -2.04
CA PRO A 2 7.22 -10.76 -0.81
C PRO A 2 8.25 -9.62 -0.71
N LYS A 3 8.86 -9.24 -1.84
CA LYS A 3 9.82 -8.14 -1.90
C LYS A 3 9.17 -6.80 -1.56
N ASP A 4 8.01 -6.50 -2.17
CA ASP A 4 7.33 -5.21 -1.97
C ASP A 4 6.87 -5.03 -0.52
N VAL A 5 6.41 -6.11 0.12
CA VAL A 5 6.10 -6.11 1.57
C VAL A 5 7.38 -5.89 2.39
N ALA A 6 8.49 -6.54 2.04
CA ALA A 6 9.76 -6.36 2.76
C ALA A 6 10.28 -4.91 2.65
N GLU A 7 10.19 -4.28 1.48
CA GLU A 7 10.55 -2.87 1.30
C GLU A 7 9.62 -1.93 2.10
N ALA A 8 8.32 -2.21 2.15
CA ALA A 8 7.38 -1.44 2.97
C ALA A 8 7.70 -1.55 4.47
N VAL A 9 8.08 -2.74 4.93
CA VAL A 9 8.55 -2.95 6.32
C VAL A 9 9.88 -2.23 6.56
N LEU A 10 10.81 -2.27 5.61
CA LEU A 10 12.08 -1.56 5.70
C LEU A 10 11.87 -0.05 5.83
N TYR A 11 10.95 0.52 5.06
CA TYR A 11 10.54 1.92 5.19
C TYR A 11 9.97 2.21 6.59
N LEU A 12 9.00 1.42 7.06
CA LEU A 12 8.37 1.62 8.38
C LEU A 12 9.37 1.48 9.54
N ALA A 13 10.42 0.68 9.37
CA ALA A 13 11.48 0.52 10.37
C ALA A 13 12.54 1.65 10.35
N SER A 14 12.50 2.54 9.34
CA SER A 14 13.50 3.59 9.15
C SER A 14 13.13 4.90 9.86
N ASP A 15 14.11 5.81 10.00
CA ASP A 15 13.91 7.16 10.55
C ASP A 15 12.96 8.02 9.69
N GLU A 16 12.78 7.67 8.42
CA GLU A 16 11.86 8.36 7.52
C GLU A 16 10.39 8.18 7.95
N ALA A 17 10.08 7.07 8.64
CA ALA A 17 8.76 6.76 9.15
C ALA A 17 8.53 7.22 10.60
N ARG A 18 9.40 8.06 11.19
CA ARG A 18 9.35 8.42 12.62
C ARG A 18 8.05 9.04 13.14
N TYR A 19 7.19 9.55 12.25
CA TYR A 19 5.87 10.08 12.59
C TYR A 19 4.71 9.25 12.01
N VAL A 20 5.00 8.12 11.39
CA VAL A 20 4.03 7.20 10.81
C VAL A 20 3.69 6.15 11.87
N SER A 21 2.61 6.36 12.61
CA SER A 21 2.14 5.43 13.64
C SER A 21 0.62 5.25 13.60
N ALA A 22 0.13 4.19 14.25
CA ALA A 22 -1.29 3.87 14.39
C ALA A 22 -2.07 3.72 13.06
N LEU A 23 -1.37 3.47 11.95
CA LEU A 23 -1.96 3.21 10.64
C LEU A 23 -1.63 1.80 10.13
N ASN A 24 -2.44 1.32 9.19
CA ASN A 24 -2.16 0.12 8.41
C ASN A 24 -1.64 0.52 7.03
N LEU A 25 -0.38 0.22 6.72
CA LEU A 25 0.18 0.40 5.38
C LEU A 25 -0.21 -0.79 4.51
N VAL A 26 -1.21 -0.61 3.65
CA VAL A 26 -1.73 -1.68 2.79
C VAL A 26 -0.89 -1.79 1.51
N VAL A 27 -0.41 -2.99 1.21
CA VAL A 27 0.39 -3.30 0.01
C VAL A 27 -0.32 -4.38 -0.82
N ASP A 28 -1.36 -3.99 -1.54
CA ASP A 28 -2.26 -4.92 -2.25
C ASP A 28 -2.57 -4.51 -3.71
N GLY A 29 -1.85 -3.53 -4.25
CA GLY A 29 -2.09 -3.01 -5.61
C GLY A 29 -3.39 -2.19 -5.73
N GLY A 30 -3.98 -1.76 -4.62
CA GLY A 30 -5.24 -1.01 -4.59
C GLY A 30 -6.48 -1.89 -4.54
N PHE A 31 -6.33 -3.21 -4.45
CA PHE A 31 -7.44 -4.17 -4.52
C PHE A 31 -8.52 -3.92 -3.47
N THR A 32 -8.16 -3.51 -2.26
CA THR A 32 -9.13 -3.21 -1.18
C THR A 32 -9.73 -1.81 -1.26
N SER A 33 -9.16 -0.92 -2.10
CA SER A 33 -9.51 0.49 -2.13
C SER A 33 -10.22 0.94 -3.41
N VAL A 34 -10.08 0.20 -4.52
CA VAL A 34 -10.74 0.54 -5.79
C VAL A 34 -12.14 -0.06 -5.89
N ASN A 35 -13.04 0.63 -6.60
CA ASN A 35 -14.30 0.04 -7.05
C ASN A 35 -14.02 -0.83 -8.30
N HIS A 36 -13.99 -2.15 -8.12
CA HIS A 36 -13.75 -3.12 -9.20
C HIS A 36 -14.79 -3.10 -10.33
N ASN A 37 -15.95 -2.48 -10.11
CA ASN A 37 -17.00 -2.36 -11.13
C ASN A 37 -16.91 -1.05 -11.92
N LEU A 38 -16.04 -0.11 -11.51
CA LEU A 38 -15.87 1.16 -12.21
C LEU A 38 -14.99 0.95 -13.44
N ARG A 39 -15.64 0.86 -14.60
CA ARG A 39 -15.02 0.71 -15.92
C ARG A 39 -14.85 2.07 -16.58
N ALA A 40 -14.06 2.95 -15.96
CA ALA A 40 -13.93 4.35 -16.38
C ALA A 40 -13.27 4.55 -17.76
N PHE A 41 -12.66 3.51 -18.33
CA PHE A 41 -11.92 3.56 -19.59
C PHE A 41 -12.17 2.34 -20.47
N GLU A 42 -13.37 1.77 -20.41
CA GLU A 42 -13.78 0.75 -21.39
C GLU A 42 -14.52 1.43 -22.56
N ASP A 43 -13.99 1.24 -23.77
CA ASP A 43 -14.71 1.41 -25.04
C ASP A 43 -15.54 0.15 -25.35
#